data_AF-A0A2V6TFQ2-F1
#
_entry.id   AF-A0A2V6TFQ2-F1
#
_cell.length_a   1.000
_cell.length_b   1.000
_cell.length_c   1.000
_cell.angle_alpha   90.00
_cell.angle_beta   90.00
_cell.angle_gamma   90.00
#
_symmetry.space_group_name_H-M   'P 1'
#
loop_
_entity.id
_entity.type
_entity.pdbx_description
1 polymer ?
#
loop_
_entity_poly.entity_id
_entity_poly.type
_entity_poly.pdbx_seq_one_letter_code
_entity_poly.pdbx_strand_id
1 'polypeptide(L)'
;MRPGQRASISVDTHPGLVLRGRVDSIQSGTGSRFSLLPPQNASGNFVKVVQRIPVKLVLEPGQNGHALLVPGMSVVPVIELR
;
A
#
# COMPACT_ATOMS: atom_id res chain seq x y z
N MET A 1 -6.05 -9.66 7.31
CA MET A 1 -6.29 -8.95 6.03
C MET A 1 -6.30 -9.98 4.91
N ARG A 2 -7.18 -9.87 3.91
CA ARG A 2 -7.29 -10.79 2.77
C ARG A 2 -7.78 -10.07 1.50
N PRO A 3 -7.50 -10.59 0.29
CA PRO A 3 -8.11 -10.13 -0.95
C PRO A 3 -9.64 -10.03 -0.85
N GLY A 4 -10.21 -9.00 -1.48
CA GLY A 4 -11.64 -8.70 -1.49
C GLY A 4 -12.13 -7.82 -0.34
N GLN A 5 -11.33 -7.56 0.70
CA GLN A 5 -11.72 -6.64 1.78
C GLN A 5 -11.85 -5.20 1.27
N ARG A 6 -12.88 -4.49 1.77
CA ARG A 6 -13.12 -3.08 1.42
C ARG A 6 -12.05 -2.17 2.01
N ALA A 7 -11.76 -1.09 1.29
CA ALA A 7 -10.86 -0.05 1.72
C ALA A 7 -11.42 1.34 1.39
N SER A 8 -11.23 2.29 2.30
CA SER A 8 -11.42 3.72 2.06
C SER A 8 -10.06 4.40 1.91
N ILE A 9 -9.91 5.27 0.92
CA ILE A 9 -8.63 5.89 0.56
C ILE A 9 -8.82 7.40 0.54
N SER A 10 -8.20 8.09 1.50
CA SER A 10 -8.17 9.56 1.55
C SER A 10 -6.94 10.08 0.81
N VAL A 11 -7.10 11.14 0.02
CA VAL A 11 -6.02 11.70 -0.81
C VAL A 11 -5.48 12.99 -0.18
N ASP A 12 -4.18 13.05 0.09
CA ASP A 12 -3.57 14.15 0.85
C ASP A 12 -3.77 15.53 0.18
N THR A 13 -3.75 15.56 -1.16
CA THR A 13 -3.93 16.78 -1.95
C THR A 13 -5.39 17.19 -2.15
N HIS A 14 -6.35 16.34 -1.78
CA HIS A 14 -7.78 16.60 -1.94
C HIS A 14 -8.51 16.36 -0.61
N PRO A 15 -8.41 17.29 0.36
CA PRO A 15 -9.10 17.16 1.64
C PRO A 15 -10.60 16.93 1.46
N GLY A 16 -11.13 15.91 2.14
CA GLY A 16 -12.55 15.53 2.05
C GLY A 16 -12.89 14.55 0.91
N LEU A 17 -11.98 14.33 -0.04
CA LEU A 17 -12.15 13.27 -1.04
C LEU A 17 -11.80 11.91 -0.43
N VAL A 18 -12.80 11.02 -0.39
CA VAL A 18 -12.62 9.63 0.05
C VAL A 18 -13.02 8.71 -1.10
N LEU A 19 -12.05 7.96 -1.61
CA LEU A 19 -12.24 6.97 -2.66
C LEU A 19 -12.50 5.60 -2.06
N ARG A 20 -13.30 4.81 -2.77
CA ARG A 20 -13.58 3.42 -2.41
C ARG A 20 -12.73 2.47 -3.22
N GLY A 21 -12.30 1.40 -2.58
CA GLY A 21 -11.51 0.37 -3.21
C GLY A 21 -11.59 -0.95 -2.45
N ARG A 22 -10.79 -1.89 -2.91
CA ARG A 22 -10.68 -3.23 -2.32
C ARG A 22 -9.24 -3.71 -2.35
N VAL A 23 -8.91 -4.58 -1.41
CA VAL A 23 -7.65 -5.34 -1.43
C VAL A 23 -7.67 -6.26 -2.64
N ASP A 24 -6.72 -6.05 -3.55
CA ASP A 24 -6.52 -6.92 -4.71
C ASP A 24 -5.60 -8.07 -4.32
N SER A 25 -4.42 -7.74 -3.79
CA SER A 25 -3.43 -8.73 -3.39
C SER A 25 -2.55 -8.25 -2.24
N ILE A 26 -1.95 -9.22 -1.56
CA ILE A 26 -0.97 -9.04 -0.49
C ILE A 26 0.27 -9.81 -0.92
N GLN A 27 1.43 -9.15 -0.97
CA GLN A 27 2.64 -9.80 -1.45
C GLN A 27 3.14 -10.84 -0.44
N SER A 28 3.62 -12.00 -0.91
CA SER A 28 4.10 -13.11 -0.06
C SER A 28 5.47 -12.87 0.59
N GLY A 29 5.99 -11.65 0.56
CA GLY A 29 7.29 -11.30 1.12
C GLY A 29 7.51 -9.79 1.19
N THR A 30 8.56 -9.38 1.89
CA THR A 30 8.87 -7.97 2.12
C THR A 30 9.72 -7.41 0.97
N GLY A 31 9.68 -6.10 0.75
CA GLY A 31 10.42 -5.49 -0.38
C GLY A 31 11.92 -5.79 -0.37
N SER A 32 12.53 -5.98 0.81
CA SER A 32 13.96 -6.31 0.94
C SER A 32 14.33 -7.68 0.36
N ARG A 33 13.40 -8.66 0.39
CA ARG A 33 13.62 -10.01 -0.17
C ARG A 33 13.67 -10.01 -1.70
N PHE A 34 13.11 -8.99 -2.34
CA PHE A 34 13.05 -8.87 -3.80
C PHE A 34 13.93 -7.72 -4.33
N SER A 35 14.74 -7.10 -3.48
CA SER A 35 15.68 -6.04 -3.89
C SER A 35 16.87 -6.64 -4.63
N LEU A 36 17.29 -5.99 -5.72
CA LEU A 36 18.57 -6.30 -6.40
C LEU A 36 19.77 -6.12 -5.46
N LEU A 37 19.65 -5.20 -4.49
CA LEU A 37 20.66 -4.91 -3.49
C LEU A 37 19.99 -4.99 -2.10
N PRO A 38 19.89 -6.19 -1.50
CA PRO A 38 19.38 -6.31 -0.16
C PRO A 38 20.38 -5.69 0.83
N PRO A 39 19.90 -5.04 1.91
CA PRO A 39 20.80 -4.49 2.93
C PRO A 39 21.62 -5.62 3.57
N GLN A 40 22.94 -5.52 3.51
CA GLN A 40 23.88 -6.44 4.16
C GLN A 40 24.60 -5.71 5.29
N ASN A 41 24.36 -6.12 6.54
CA ASN A 41 25.14 -5.62 7.68
C ASN A 41 26.44 -6.44 7.77
N ALA A 42 27.55 -5.88 7.28
CA ALA A 42 28.86 -6.54 7.23
C ALA A 42 29.62 -6.60 8.57
N SER A 43 29.08 -5.99 9.64
CA SER A 43 29.79 -5.79 10.92
C SER A 43 29.39 -6.75 12.06
N GLY A 44 28.55 -7.76 11.80
CA GLY A 44 28.16 -8.76 12.80
C GLY A 44 27.11 -8.33 13.83
N ASN A 45 26.60 -7.08 13.76
CA ASN A 45 25.50 -6.62 14.61
C ASN A 45 24.12 -6.93 13.98
N PHE A 46 23.28 -7.66 14.71
CA PHE A 46 21.89 -7.91 14.34
C PHE A 46 21.02 -6.72 14.77
N VAL A 47 20.68 -5.84 13.81
CA VAL A 47 19.72 -4.75 14.04
C VAL A 47 18.34 -5.18 13.55
N LYS A 48 17.34 -5.18 14.43
CA LYS A 48 15.95 -5.41 14.04
C LYS A 48 15.45 -4.22 13.23
N VAL A 49 15.22 -4.44 11.94
CA VAL A 49 14.67 -3.43 11.03
C VAL A 49 13.19 -3.70 10.74
N VAL A 50 12.42 -2.63 10.52
CA VAL A 50 11.02 -2.75 10.11
C VAL A 50 10.96 -3.34 8.71
N GLN A 51 10.15 -4.39 8.56
CA GLN A 51 9.91 -5.05 7.29
C GLN A 51 8.43 -4.87 6.94
N ARG A 52 8.16 -4.25 5.78
CA ARG A 52 6.80 -3.98 5.31
C ARG A 52 6.38 -5.00 4.26
N ILE A 53 5.15 -5.49 4.37
CA ILE A 53 4.50 -6.35 3.38
C ILE A 53 3.65 -5.44 2.48
N PRO A 54 3.95 -5.35 1.18
CA PRO A 54 3.15 -4.56 0.24
C PRO A 54 1.73 -5.10 0.11
N VAL A 55 0.76 -4.18 0.07
CA VAL A 55 -0.66 -4.46 -0.17
C VAL A 55 -1.07 -3.64 -1.38
N LYS A 56 -1.63 -4.31 -2.40
CA LYS A 56 -2.17 -3.64 -3.58
C LYS A 56 -3.65 -3.40 -3.39
N LEU A 57 -4.06 -2.14 -3.52
CA LEU A 57 -5.46 -1.72 -3.53
C LEU A 57 -5.88 -1.39 -4.96
N VAL A 58 -7.09 -1.79 -5.34
CA VAL A 58 -7.72 -1.41 -6.60
C VAL A 58 -8.96 -0.59 -6.28
N LEU A 59 -9.08 0.56 -6.94
CA LEU A 59 -10.25 1.43 -6.82
C LEU A 59 -11.48 0.75 -7.43
N GLU A 60 -12.65 1.01 -6.86
CA GLU A 60 -13.90 0.58 -7.47
C GLU A 60 -14.14 1.36 -8.80
N PRO A 61 -14.91 0.79 -9.74
CA PRO A 61 -15.22 1.47 -10.99
C PRO A 61 -15.78 2.88 -10.78
N GLY A 62 -15.28 3.84 -11.57
CA GLY A 62 -15.72 5.24 -11.53
C GLY A 62 -15.13 6.09 -10.39
N GLN A 63 -14.41 5.51 -9.43
CA GLN A 63 -13.86 6.26 -8.29
C GLN A 63 -12.76 7.26 -8.68
N ASN A 64 -12.08 7.07 -9.81
CA ASN A 64 -11.08 8.02 -10.34
C ASN A 64 -11.51 8.63 -11.69
N GLY A 65 -12.80 8.85 -11.90
CA GLY A 65 -13.36 9.25 -13.20
C GLY A 65 -12.79 10.56 -13.78
N HIS A 66 -12.40 11.50 -12.92
CA HIS A 66 -11.78 12.77 -13.33
C HIS A 66 -10.25 12.74 -13.31
N ALA A 67 -9.64 11.55 -13.21
CA ALA A 67 -8.18 11.37 -13.09
C ALA A 67 -7.54 12.22 -11.97
N LEU A 68 -8.25 12.38 -10.85
CA LEU A 68 -7.80 13.15 -9.69
C LEU A 68 -6.58 12.51 -9.01
N LEU A 69 -6.48 11.18 -9.09
CA LEU A 69 -5.28 10.45 -8.71
C LEU A 69 -4.36 10.23 -9.91
N VAL A 70 -3.12 10.67 -9.76
CA VAL A 70 -2.00 10.43 -10.67
C VAL A 70 -0.89 9.64 -9.95
N PRO A 71 -0.01 8.93 -10.69
CA PRO A 71 1.11 8.22 -10.10
C PRO A 71 2.02 9.14 -9.26
N GLY A 72 2.44 8.63 -8.10
CA GLY A 72 3.31 9.36 -7.17
C GLY A 72 2.59 10.15 -6.06
N MET A 73 1.26 10.23 -6.10
CA MET A 73 0.49 10.87 -5.03
C MET A 73 0.43 10.03 -3.76
N SER A 74 0.49 10.71 -2.62
CA SER A 74 0.31 10.12 -1.31
C SER A 74 -1.17 10.01 -0.95
N VAL A 75 -1.50 8.92 -0.25
CA VAL A 75 -2.85 8.63 0.23
C VAL A 75 -2.78 7.96 1.61
N VAL A 76 -3.86 8.09 2.37
CA VAL A 76 -4.07 7.36 3.63
C VAL A 76 -5.16 6.30 3.42
N PRO A 77 -4.79 5.02 3.28
CA PRO A 77 -5.75 3.93 3.15
C PRO A 77 -6.17 3.35 4.52
N VAL A 78 -7.45 3.00 4.64
CA VAL A 78 -8.01 2.24 5.79
C VAL A 78 -8.72 1.01 5.25
N ILE A 79 -8.37 -0.16 5.75
CA ILE A 79 -8.94 -1.46 5.30
C ILE A 79 -9.85 -2.01 6.38
N GLU A 80 -11.07 -2.40 6.00
CA GLU A 80 -12.04 -3.02 6.90
C GLU A 80 -11.69 -4.49 7.11
N LEU A 81 -11.45 -4.88 8.37
CA LEU A 81 -11.02 -6.25 8.72
C LEU A 81 -12.16 -7.22 9.07
N ARG A 82 -13.38 -6.71 9.27
CA ARG A 82 -14.54 -7.51 9.72
C ARG A 82 -15.29 -8.16 8.55
#